data_AF-A0A523WA06-F1
#
_entry.id   AF-A0A523WA06-F1
#
_cell.length_a   1.000
_cell.length_b   1.000
_cell.length_c   1.000
_cell.angle_alpha   90.00
_cell.angle_beta   90.00
_cell.angle_gamma   90.00
#
_symmetry.space_group_name_H-M   'P 1'
#
loop_
_entity.id
_entity.type
_entity.pdbx_description
1 polymer ?
#
loop_
_entity_poly.entity_id
_entity_poly.type
_entity_poly.pdbx_seq_one_letter_code
_entity_poly.pdbx_strand_id
1 'polypeptide(L)'
;MGRGERPRQSRIKRFVKNLIRINDSPKKIALGVAIGVFWGILPTFGFAILFSVPTAFLLRANRLSAIVGTFVSNPLTWPFIYPLGWKIGQQILGLPPADFSEGFFRVQNLLSLGKSLIVGSLVGNSLLATPISLASYLVVLMAVARYRRRHTSGSADS
;
A
#
# COMPACT_ATOMS: atom_id res chain seq x y z
N MET A 1 36.02 18.95 -18.07
CA MET A 1 35.38 18.60 -16.78
C MET A 1 33.89 18.35 -17.01
N GLY A 2 33.50 17.14 -17.41
CA GLY A 2 32.09 16.78 -17.62
C GLY A 2 31.47 16.34 -16.30
N ARG A 3 30.50 17.10 -15.77
CA ARG A 3 29.66 16.65 -14.66
C ARG A 3 28.88 15.44 -15.15
N GLY A 4 29.30 14.24 -14.75
CA GLY A 4 28.56 13.01 -15.02
C GLY A 4 27.14 13.15 -14.49
N GLU A 5 26.18 13.24 -15.41
CA GLU A 5 24.77 13.22 -15.09
C GLU A 5 24.48 11.92 -14.33
N ARG A 6 24.26 12.03 -13.01
CA ARG A 6 23.84 10.88 -12.21
C ARG A 6 22.54 10.40 -12.83
N PRO A 7 22.45 9.16 -13.36
CA PRO A 7 21.26 8.71 -14.04
C PRO A 7 20.10 8.85 -13.06
N ARG A 8 19.02 9.49 -13.50
CA ARG A 8 17.78 9.71 -12.73
C ARG A 8 17.26 8.35 -12.29
N GLN A 9 17.77 7.84 -11.17
CA GLN A 9 17.46 6.50 -10.68
C GLN A 9 15.95 6.48 -10.46
N SER A 10 15.26 5.63 -11.22
CA SER A 10 13.81 5.48 -11.17
C SER A 10 13.40 5.23 -9.71
N ARG A 11 12.26 5.80 -9.29
CA ARG A 11 11.76 5.66 -7.90
C ARG A 11 11.74 4.18 -7.46
N ILE A 12 11.45 3.30 -8.41
CA ILE A 12 11.49 1.84 -8.27
C ILE A 12 12.88 1.33 -7.85
N LYS A 13 13.97 1.77 -8.52
CA LYS A 13 15.34 1.33 -8.16
C LYS A 13 15.74 1.77 -6.75
N ARG A 14 15.35 2.97 -6.31
CA ARG A 14 15.63 3.45 -4.94
C ARG A 14 14.82 2.69 -3.89
N PHE A 15 13.55 2.46 -4.16
CA PHE A 15 12.69 1.66 -3.28
C PHE A 15 13.24 0.25 -3.10
N VAL A 16 13.59 -0.41 -4.21
CA VAL A 16 14.23 -1.73 -4.20
C VAL A 16 15.55 -1.71 -3.43
N LYS A 17 16.43 -0.71 -3.65
CA LYS A 17 17.71 -0.58 -2.93
C LYS A 17 17.52 -0.42 -1.41
N ASN A 18 16.51 0.34 -0.98
CA ASN A 18 16.18 0.49 0.43
C ASN A 18 15.64 -0.81 1.04
N LEU A 19 14.82 -1.57 0.29
CA LEU A 19 14.34 -2.88 0.72
C LEU A 19 15.46 -3.94 0.81
N ILE A 20 16.44 -3.90 -0.10
CA ILE A 20 17.57 -4.84 -0.09
C ILE A 20 18.48 -4.65 1.12
N ARG A 21 18.59 -3.43 1.64
CA ARG A 21 19.33 -3.13 2.87
C ARG A 21 18.68 -3.75 4.12
N ILE A 22 17.43 -4.20 4.03
CA ILE A 22 16.77 -4.92 5.12
C ILE A 22 17.40 -6.32 5.20
N ASN A 23 18.04 -6.61 6.33
CA ASN A 23 18.73 -7.86 6.60
C ASN A 23 17.75 -8.97 7.00
N ASP A 24 16.79 -9.26 6.13
CA ASP A 24 15.76 -10.28 6.34
C ASP A 24 15.54 -11.12 5.08
N SER A 25 14.82 -12.23 5.18
CA SER A 25 14.53 -13.10 4.03
C SER A 25 13.67 -12.38 2.97
N PRO A 26 13.88 -12.62 1.66
CA PRO A 26 13.08 -11.98 0.61
C PRO A 26 11.58 -12.19 0.78
N LYS A 27 11.17 -13.36 1.28
CA LYS A 27 9.77 -13.70 1.58
C LYS A 27 9.19 -12.82 2.70
N LYS A 28 9.93 -12.60 3.80
CA LYS A 28 9.48 -11.74 4.91
C LYS A 28 9.38 -10.27 4.52
N ILE A 29 10.30 -9.79 3.68
CA ILE A 29 10.28 -8.42 3.13
C ILE A 29 9.07 -8.25 2.20
N ALA A 30 8.88 -9.18 1.26
CA ALA A 30 7.73 -9.15 0.34
C ALA A 30 6.39 -9.19 1.10
N LEU A 31 6.29 -10.07 2.10
CA LEU A 31 5.09 -10.18 2.94
C LEU A 31 4.83 -8.89 3.72
N GLY A 32 5.86 -8.27 4.30
CA GLY A 32 5.70 -7.02 5.01
C GLY A 32 5.22 -5.90 4.08
N VAL A 33 5.84 -5.72 2.90
CA VAL A 33 5.36 -4.71 1.93
C VAL A 33 3.91 -4.97 1.53
N ALA A 34 3.52 -6.22 1.28
CA ALA A 34 2.14 -6.57 0.93
C ALA A 34 1.14 -6.19 2.03
N ILE A 35 1.48 -6.45 3.30
CA ILE A 35 0.66 -6.04 4.47
C ILE A 35 0.55 -4.52 4.55
N GLY A 36 1.67 -3.81 4.35
CA GLY A 36 1.68 -2.35 4.34
C GLY A 36 0.82 -1.75 3.23
N VAL A 37 0.93 -2.30 2.02
CA VAL A 37 0.14 -1.88 0.85
C VAL A 37 -1.35 -2.14 1.08
N PHE A 38 -1.70 -3.29 1.66
CA PHE A 38 -3.08 -3.61 2.00
C PHE A 38 -3.68 -2.56 2.94
N TRP A 39 -3.06 -2.33 4.10
CA TRP A 39 -3.53 -1.35 5.08
C TRP A 39 -3.43 0.11 4.60
N GLY A 40 -2.53 0.40 3.65
CA GLY A 40 -2.44 1.71 3.01
C GLY A 40 -3.62 1.99 2.08
N ILE A 41 -4.10 0.98 1.33
CA ILE A 41 -5.24 1.15 0.41
C ILE A 41 -6.56 1.23 1.17
N LEU A 42 -6.68 0.55 2.31
CA LEU A 42 -7.84 0.70 3.18
C LEU A 42 -7.95 2.15 3.69
N PRO A 43 -9.18 2.67 3.91
CA PRO A 43 -9.42 4.01 4.41
C PRO A 43 -9.08 4.07 5.91
N THR A 44 -7.80 4.01 6.22
CA THR A 44 -7.25 4.02 7.59
C THR A 44 -6.95 5.43 8.08
N PHE A 45 -7.21 6.47 7.28
CA PHE A 45 -7.08 7.90 7.63
C PHE A 45 -5.73 8.26 8.28
N GLY A 46 -4.63 7.66 7.80
CA GLY A 46 -3.28 7.89 8.34
C GLY A 46 -2.85 6.91 9.43
N PHE A 47 -3.75 6.07 9.93
CA PHE A 47 -3.46 5.00 10.90
C PHE A 47 -2.99 3.68 10.25
N ALA A 48 -2.68 3.66 8.95
CA ALA A 48 -2.20 2.45 8.24
C ALA A 48 -1.01 1.79 8.95
N ILE A 49 -0.08 2.59 9.50
CA ILE A 49 1.07 2.08 10.25
C ILE A 49 0.62 1.32 11.50
N LEU A 50 -0.36 1.87 12.22
CA LEU A 50 -0.90 1.29 13.46
C LEU A 50 -1.51 -0.09 13.24
N PHE A 51 -2.11 -0.34 12.07
CA PHE A 51 -2.65 -1.66 11.72
C PHE A 51 -1.60 -2.57 11.06
N SER A 52 -0.75 -2.02 10.19
CA SER A 52 0.24 -2.81 9.44
C SER A 52 1.30 -3.44 10.33
N VAL A 53 1.76 -2.76 11.39
CA VAL A 53 2.84 -3.27 12.26
C VAL A 53 2.37 -4.46 13.10
N PRO A 54 1.22 -4.43 13.79
CA PRO A 54 0.66 -5.60 14.47
C PRO A 54 0.38 -6.76 13.51
N THR A 55 -0.20 -6.50 12.33
CA THR A 55 -0.44 -7.56 11.34
C THR A 55 0.88 -8.18 10.86
N ALA A 56 1.91 -7.37 10.62
CA ALA A 56 3.23 -7.86 10.25
C ALA A 56 3.88 -8.68 11.38
N PHE A 57 3.68 -8.28 12.64
CA PHE A 57 4.14 -9.06 13.78
C PHE A 57 3.45 -10.43 13.88
N LEU A 58 2.12 -10.46 13.77
CA LEU A 58 1.32 -11.70 13.81
C LEU A 58 1.69 -12.68 12.68
N LEU A 59 1.88 -12.17 11.46
CA LEU A 59 2.25 -12.98 10.29
C LEU A 59 3.76 -13.24 10.18
N ARG A 60 4.55 -12.90 11.22
CA ARG A 60 6.02 -13.05 11.25
C ARG A 60 6.73 -12.42 10.05
N ALA A 61 6.17 -11.33 9.53
CA ALA A 61 6.69 -10.53 8.43
C ALA A 61 7.65 -9.45 8.93
N ASN A 62 8.37 -8.80 8.00
CA ASN A 62 9.29 -7.73 8.36
C ASN A 62 8.55 -6.41 8.61
N ARG A 63 8.57 -5.94 9.86
CA ARG A 63 7.84 -4.73 10.31
C ARG A 63 8.28 -3.46 9.59
N LEU A 64 9.59 -3.29 9.33
CA LEU A 64 10.11 -2.13 8.60
C LEU A 64 9.57 -2.10 7.16
N SER A 65 9.58 -3.25 6.49
CA SER A 65 9.03 -3.35 5.14
C SER A 65 7.51 -3.13 5.10
N ALA A 66 6.78 -3.47 6.18
CA ALA A 66 5.36 -3.16 6.32
C ALA A 66 5.10 -1.67 6.45
N ILE A 67 5.86 -0.97 7.30
CA ILE A 67 5.79 0.50 7.40
C ILE A 67 6.07 1.13 6.03
N VAL A 68 7.12 0.67 5.33
CA VAL A 68 7.45 1.15 3.98
C VAL A 68 6.31 0.92 2.98
N GLY A 69 5.63 -0.23 3.07
CA GLY A 69 4.47 -0.53 2.24
C GLY A 69 3.28 0.41 2.46
N THR A 70 3.09 0.94 3.67
CA THR A 70 1.98 1.87 3.95
C THR A 70 2.09 3.18 3.18
N PHE A 71 3.31 3.62 2.84
CA PHE A 71 3.54 4.86 2.08
C PHE A 71 3.14 4.77 0.60
N VAL A 72 2.62 3.62 0.14
CA VAL A 72 1.92 3.56 -1.15
C VAL A 72 0.70 4.49 -1.16
N SER A 73 0.08 4.67 0.00
CA SER A 73 -1.04 5.57 0.23
C SER A 73 -0.52 6.86 0.84
N ASN A 74 -0.62 7.93 0.07
CA ASN A 74 -0.24 9.28 0.43
C ASN A 74 -1.37 10.25 0.08
N PRO A 75 -1.36 11.48 0.62
CA PRO A 75 -2.38 12.49 0.34
C PRO A 75 -2.60 12.78 -1.16
N LEU A 76 -1.60 12.51 -2.02
CA LEU A 76 -1.74 12.66 -3.47
C LEU A 76 -2.49 11.47 -4.11
N THR A 77 -2.42 10.28 -3.52
CA THR A 77 -3.12 9.07 -4.01
C THR A 77 -4.54 8.93 -3.46
N TRP A 78 -4.85 9.51 -2.29
CA TRP A 78 -6.17 9.43 -1.67
C TRP A 78 -7.32 9.87 -2.58
N PRO A 79 -7.21 10.98 -3.37
CA PRO A 79 -8.25 11.40 -4.29
C PRO A 79 -8.54 10.41 -5.42
N PHE A 80 -7.64 9.46 -5.69
CA PHE A 80 -7.83 8.45 -6.73
C PHE A 80 -8.34 7.13 -6.15
N ILE A 81 -7.76 6.68 -5.04
CA ILE A 81 -8.08 5.37 -4.44
C ILE A 81 -9.48 5.40 -3.80
N TYR A 82 -9.80 6.43 -3.01
CA TYR A 82 -11.02 6.42 -2.20
C TYR A 82 -12.31 6.57 -3.02
N PRO A 83 -12.42 7.45 -4.03
CA PRO A 83 -13.62 7.50 -4.86
C PRO A 83 -13.82 6.20 -5.65
N LEU A 84 -12.73 5.56 -6.10
CA LEU A 84 -12.79 4.29 -6.81
C LEU A 84 -13.29 3.16 -5.90
N GLY A 85 -12.71 3.06 -4.70
CA GLY A 85 -13.16 2.12 -3.67
C GLY A 85 -14.60 2.36 -3.25
N TRP A 86 -14.99 3.61 -3.00
CA TRP A 86 -16.37 3.95 -2.67
C TRP A 86 -17.33 3.57 -3.80
N LYS A 87 -17.01 3.87 -5.06
CA LYS A 87 -17.86 3.51 -6.21
C LYS A 87 -18.06 1.99 -6.33
N ILE A 88 -16.98 1.22 -6.15
CA ILE A 88 -17.05 -0.25 -6.16
C ILE A 88 -17.90 -0.75 -4.99
N GLY A 89 -17.66 -0.25 -3.78
CA GLY A 89 -18.43 -0.64 -2.60
C GLY A 89 -19.90 -0.23 -2.69
N GLN A 90 -20.18 0.93 -3.29
CA GLN A 90 -21.54 1.41 -3.56
C GLN A 90 -22.29 0.45 -4.49
N GLN A 91 -21.65 0.01 -5.58
CA GLN A 91 -22.23 -0.96 -6.50
C GLN A 91 -22.48 -2.32 -5.84
N ILE A 92 -21.57 -2.78 -4.98
CA ILE A 92 -21.69 -4.08 -4.29
C ILE A 92 -22.77 -4.04 -3.21
N LEU A 93 -22.82 -2.96 -2.42
CA LEU A 93 -23.71 -2.84 -1.27
C LEU A 93 -25.07 -2.20 -1.61
N GLY A 94 -25.28 -1.79 -2.86
CA GLY A 94 -26.49 -1.09 -3.28
C GLY A 94 -26.71 0.25 -2.57
N LEU A 95 -25.63 0.93 -2.18
CA LEU A 95 -25.72 2.17 -1.41
C LEU A 95 -26.21 3.33 -2.28
N PRO A 96 -27.04 4.24 -1.74
CA PRO A 96 -27.48 5.42 -2.47
C PRO A 96 -26.28 6.30 -2.85
N PRO A 97 -26.37 7.05 -3.96
CA PRO A 97 -25.36 8.04 -4.33
C PRO A 97 -25.10 9.00 -3.16
N ALA A 98 -23.84 9.40 -2.99
CA ALA A 98 -23.51 10.44 -2.04
C ALA A 98 -24.17 11.74 -2.49
N ASP A 99 -25.21 12.15 -1.77
CA ASP A 99 -25.97 13.35 -2.05
C ASP A 99 -25.40 14.50 -1.20
N PHE A 100 -24.73 15.45 -1.86
CA PHE A 100 -24.11 16.62 -1.24
C PHE A 100 -25.00 17.88 -1.36
N SER A 101 -26.32 17.71 -1.42
CA SER A 101 -27.31 18.78 -1.55
C SER A 101 -27.59 19.56 -0.25
N GLU A 102 -28.54 20.50 -0.27
CA GLU A 102 -28.82 21.48 0.80
C GLU A 102 -29.10 20.88 2.19
N GLY A 103 -29.42 19.58 2.27
CA GLY A 103 -29.57 18.84 3.52
C GLY A 103 -28.27 18.33 4.16
N PHE A 104 -27.10 18.53 3.53
CA PHE A 104 -25.81 17.97 3.96
C PHE A 104 -25.42 18.37 5.39
N PHE A 105 -25.65 19.62 5.78
CA PHE A 105 -25.28 20.13 7.09
C PHE A 105 -26.16 19.64 8.25
N ARG A 106 -27.22 18.86 7.97
CA ARG A 106 -27.99 18.22 9.02
C ARG A 106 -27.18 17.08 9.63
N VAL A 107 -26.98 17.11 10.94
CA VAL A 107 -26.20 16.10 11.69
C VAL A 107 -26.64 14.66 11.38
N GLN A 108 -27.95 14.42 11.22
CA GLN A 108 -28.50 13.10 10.89
C GLN A 108 -28.07 12.61 9.51
N ASN A 109 -28.08 13.50 8.52
CA ASN A 109 -27.63 13.21 7.16
C ASN A 109 -26.11 13.07 7.10
N LEU A 110 -25.38 13.84 7.91
CA LEU A 110 -23.92 13.76 7.98
C LEU A 110 -23.44 12.41 8.56
N LEU A 111 -24.13 11.91 9.59
CA LEU A 111 -23.84 10.60 10.18
C LEU A 111 -24.19 9.44 9.22
N SER A 112 -25.31 9.52 8.50
CA SER A 112 -25.71 8.48 7.55
C SER A 112 -24.79 8.45 6.32
N LEU A 113 -24.46 9.62 5.76
CA LEU A 113 -23.49 9.76 4.68
C LEU A 113 -22.10 9.30 5.12
N GLY A 114 -21.63 9.73 6.30
CA GLY A 114 -20.34 9.31 6.84
C GLY A 114 -20.24 7.79 7.00
N LYS A 115 -21.27 7.15 7.55
CA LYS A 115 -21.34 5.68 7.65
C LYS A 115 -21.34 5.02 6.27
N SER A 116 -22.16 5.50 5.33
CA SER A 116 -22.24 4.96 3.97
C SER A 116 -20.91 5.08 3.23
N LEU A 117 -20.24 6.24 3.34
CA LEU A 117 -18.93 6.48 2.74
C LEU A 117 -17.85 5.57 3.34
N ILE A 118 -17.81 5.42 4.66
CA ILE A 118 -16.83 4.56 5.34
C ILE A 118 -17.07 3.09 4.99
N VAL A 119 -18.31 2.60 5.11
CA VAL A 119 -18.65 1.20 4.86
C VAL A 119 -18.46 0.84 3.38
N GLY A 120 -18.93 1.69 2.47
CA GLY A 120 -18.72 1.53 1.03
C GLY A 120 -17.24 1.54 0.68
N SER A 121 -16.48 2.52 1.19
CA SER A 121 -15.04 2.58 0.95
C SER A 121 -14.31 1.38 1.56
N LEU A 122 -14.70 0.90 2.73
CA LEU A 122 -14.06 -0.27 3.35
C LEU A 122 -14.27 -1.51 2.48
N VAL A 123 -15.49 -1.80 2.05
CA VAL A 123 -15.81 -2.97 1.23
C VAL A 123 -15.12 -2.90 -0.13
N GLY A 124 -15.25 -1.77 -0.83
CA GLY A 124 -14.63 -1.63 -2.15
C GLY A 124 -13.10 -1.56 -2.11
N ASN A 125 -12.52 -0.87 -1.12
CA ASN A 125 -11.06 -0.85 -0.96
C ASN A 125 -10.51 -2.20 -0.52
N SER A 126 -11.25 -3.03 0.23
CA SER A 126 -10.81 -4.40 0.56
C SER A 126 -10.67 -5.26 -0.70
N LEU A 127 -11.62 -5.12 -1.62
CA LEU A 127 -11.61 -5.83 -2.90
C LEU A 127 -10.47 -5.34 -3.81
N LEU A 128 -10.19 -4.04 -3.84
CA LEU A 128 -9.04 -3.48 -4.57
C LEU A 128 -7.70 -3.82 -3.91
N ALA A 129 -7.62 -3.77 -2.58
CA ALA A 129 -6.39 -3.97 -1.82
C ALA A 129 -5.86 -5.39 -1.95
N THR A 130 -6.74 -6.39 -2.05
CA THR A 130 -6.36 -7.81 -2.14
C THR A 130 -5.48 -8.13 -3.36
N PRO A 131 -5.91 -7.85 -4.62
CA PRO A 131 -5.09 -8.10 -5.79
C PRO A 131 -3.84 -7.21 -5.84
N ILE A 132 -3.93 -5.95 -5.40
CA ILE A 132 -2.76 -5.03 -5.40
C ILE A 132 -1.72 -5.48 -4.37
N SER A 133 -2.16 -5.91 -3.19
CA SER A 133 -1.28 -6.47 -2.15
C SER A 133 -0.59 -7.74 -2.64
N LEU A 134 -1.33 -8.65 -3.29
CA LEU A 134 -0.77 -9.87 -3.86
C LEU A 134 0.23 -9.59 -4.98
N ALA A 135 -0.10 -8.67 -5.90
CA ALA A 135 0.81 -8.23 -6.95
C ALA A 135 2.09 -7.61 -6.35
N SER A 136 1.96 -6.78 -5.32
CA SER A 136 3.09 -6.19 -4.61
C SER A 136 3.98 -7.24 -3.96
N TYR A 137 3.40 -8.29 -3.35
CA TYR A 137 4.15 -9.42 -2.81
C TYR A 137 5.03 -10.06 -3.89
N LEU A 138 4.43 -10.40 -5.03
CA LEU A 138 5.12 -11.07 -6.13
C LEU A 138 6.24 -10.19 -6.71
N VAL A 139 5.94 -8.91 -6.97
CA VAL A 139 6.92 -7.94 -7.51
C VAL A 139 8.11 -7.78 -6.57
N VAL A 140 7.88 -7.59 -5.26
CA VAL A 140 8.95 -7.43 -4.28
C VAL A 140 9.76 -8.71 -4.13
N LEU A 141 9.09 -9.87 -4.07
CA LEU A 141 9.76 -11.16 -3.97
C LEU A 141 10.70 -11.38 -5.17
N MET A 142 10.19 -11.15 -6.39
CA MET A 142 10.99 -11.26 -7.61
C MET A 142 12.15 -10.25 -7.64
N ALA A 143 11.90 -8.99 -7.28
CA ALA A 143 12.92 -7.95 -7.28
C ALA A 143 14.06 -8.24 -6.29
N VAL A 144 13.73 -8.60 -5.05
CA VAL A 144 14.72 -8.88 -4.00
C VAL A 144 15.47 -10.18 -4.29
N ALA A 145 14.77 -11.24 -4.72
CA ALA A 145 15.40 -12.52 -5.06
C ALA A 145 16.37 -12.38 -6.25
N ARG A 146 15.96 -11.65 -7.30
CA ARG A 146 16.80 -11.41 -8.49
C ARG A 146 18.02 -10.55 -8.16
N TYR A 147 17.88 -9.57 -7.26
CA TYR A 147 19.01 -8.73 -6.87
C TYR A 147 20.04 -9.48 -6.03
N ARG A 148 19.60 -10.29 -5.05
CA ARG A 148 20.51 -11.07 -4.20
C ARG A 148 21.28 -12.14 -4.99
N ARG A 149 20.62 -12.85 -5.92
CA ARG A 149 21.30 -13.84 -6.79
C ARG A 149 22.44 -13.24 -7.62
N ARG A 150 22.37 -11.96 -8.00
CA ARG A 150 23.40 -11.28 -8.79
C ARG A 150 24.59 -10.78 -7.98
N HIS A 151 24.47 -10.68 -6.65
CA HIS A 151 25.52 -10.14 -5.79
C HIS A 151 26.32 -11.24 -5.07
N THR A 152 25.80 -12.46 -4.95
CA THR A 152 26.59 -13.61 -4.45
C THR A 152 27.54 -14.20 -5.50
N SER A 153 27.39 -13.86 -6.79
CA SER A 153 28.24 -14.35 -7.89
C SER A 153 29.52 -13.53 -8.11
N GLY A 154 29.71 -12.41 -7.40
CA GLY A 154 30.82 -11.48 -7.61
C GLY A 154 31.94 -11.56 -6.57
N SER A 155 31.88 -12.52 -5.64
CA SER A 155 32.83 -12.64 -4.52
C SER A 155 33.54 -14.00 -4.48
N ALA A 156 33.60 -14.71 -5.61
CA ALA A 156 34.29 -16.00 -5.73
C ALA A 156 35.60 -15.92 -6.55
N ASP A 157 36.01 -14.73 -7.02
CA ASP A 157 37.18 -14.52 -7.89
C ASP A 157 38.15 -13.44 -7.36
N SER A 158 38.27 -13.29 -6.03
CA SER A 158 39.25 -12.38 -5.41
C SER A 158 39.96 -13.01 -4.22
#